data_AF-A0A7J4KP34-F1
#
_entry.id   AF-A0A7J4KP34-F1
#
_cell.length_a   1.000
_cell.length_b   1.000
_cell.length_c   1.000
_cell.angle_alpha   90.00
_cell.angle_beta   90.00
_cell.angle_gamma   90.00
#
_symmetry.space_group_name_H-M   'P 1'
#
loop_
_entity.id
_entity.type
_entity.pdbx_description
1 polymer ?
#
loop_
_entity_poly.entity_id
_entity_poly.type
_entity_poly.pdbx_seq_one_letter_code
_entity_poly.pdbx_strand_id
1 'polypeptide(L)' 'MKYAHLSAGFMLTSIIGFFISIYYVWKISETWSFTFMLFFAIMFVASMISMTKAPFKEKEYQDELAIHEKPSYKKKK' A
#
# COMPACT_ATOMS: atom_id res chain seq x y z
N MET A 1 -9.36 -11.91 10.41
CA MET A 1 -8.65 -11.88 9.11
C MET A 1 -7.60 -10.77 9.15
N LYS A 2 -6.35 -11.04 8.80
CA LYS A 2 -5.28 -10.03 8.86
C LYS A 2 -5.35 -9.25 7.54
N TYR A 3 -6.04 -8.11 7.55
CA TYR A 3 -6.13 -7.20 6.41
C TYR A 3 -4.71 -6.72 6.10
N ALA A 4 -4.08 -7.32 5.10
CA ALA A 4 -2.80 -6.88 4.62
C ALA A 4 -3.01 -5.49 4.03
N HIS A 5 -2.50 -4.48 4.73
CA HIS A 5 -2.42 -3.11 4.26
C HIS A 5 -1.50 -3.11 3.02
N LEU A 6 -2.07 -3.44 1.87
CA LEU A 6 -1.39 -3.70 0.60
C LEU A 6 -0.66 -2.46 0.06
N SER A 7 -1.03 -1.28 0.56
CA SER A 7 -0.47 0.01 0.16
C SER A 7 0.81 0.41 0.91
N ALA A 8 0.99 -0.02 2.17
CA ALA A 8 2.13 0.40 2.98
C ALA A 8 3.46 -0.17 2.46
N GLY A 9 3.45 -1.43 2.00
CA GLY A 9 4.63 -2.04 1.38
C GLY A 9 5.02 -1.37 0.07
N PHE A 10 4.04 -0.99 -0.75
CA PHE A 10 4.26 -0.34 -2.05
C PHE A 10 4.81 1.09 -1.89
N MET A 11 4.33 1.83 -0.90
CA MET A 11 4.90 3.14 -0.56
C MET A 11 6.34 2.99 -0.04
N LEU A 12 6.60 2.02 0.83
CA LEU A 12 7.94 1.78 1.38
C LEU A 12 8.96 1.39 0.31
N THR A 13 8.59 0.52 -0.64
CA THR A 13 9.48 0.15 -1.75
C THR A 13 9.79 1.36 -2.63
N SER A 14 8.84 2.27 -2.86
CA SER A 14 9.08 3.49 -3.63
C SER A 14 10.07 4.44 -2.96
N ILE A 15 10.00 4.58 -1.63
CA ILE A 15 10.93 5.41 -0.85
C ILE A 15 12.34 4.82 -0.88
N ILE A 16 12.46 3.51 -0.61
CA ILE A 16 13.75 2.83 -0.61
C ILE A 16 14.38 2.85 -2.01
N GLY A 17 13.60 2.56 -3.05
CA GLY A 17 14.05 2.62 -4.44
C GLY A 17 14.54 4.00 -4.86
N PHE A 18 13.85 5.06 -4.42
CA PHE A 18 14.28 6.44 -4.66
C PHE A 18 15.64 6.75 -4.02
N PHE A 19 15.86 6.34 -2.77
CA PHE A 19 17.17 6.51 -2.12
C PHE A 19 18.27 5.69 -2.79
N ILE A 20 17.99 4.45 -3.20
CA ILE A 20 18.96 3.61 -3.93
C ILE A 20 19.34 4.26 -5.27
N SER A 21 18.38 4.82 -5.98
CA SER A 21 18.62 5.52 -7.25
C SER A 21 19.59 6.71 -7.09
N ILE A 22 19.43 7.51 -6.03
CA ILE A 22 20.28 8.69 -5.76
C ILE A 22 21.67 8.29 -5.25
N TYR A 23 21.74 7.42 -4.23
CA TYR A 23 23.02 7.13 -3.57
C TYR A 23 23.86 6.06 -4.29
N TYR A 24 23.21 5.06 -4.88
CA TYR A 24 23.91 3.91 -5.45
C TYR A 24 24.03 4.01 -6.97
N VAL A 25 22.92 4.31 -7.67
CA VAL A 25 22.91 4.28 -9.14
C VAL A 25 23.60 5.50 -9.76
N TRP A 26 23.59 6.66 -9.09
CA TRP A 26 24.30 7.85 -9.57
C TRP A 26 25.78 7.57 -9.81
N LYS A 27 26.43 6.81 -8.93
CA LYS A 27 27.85 6.46 -9.08
C LYS A 27 28.14 5.51 -10.25
N ILE A 28 27.13 4.80 -10.75
CA ILE A 28 27.28 3.84 -11.85
C ILE A 28 27.00 4.51 -13.18
N SER A 29 25.89 5.26 -13.29
CA SER A 29 25.51 5.95 -14.52
C SER A 29 24.44 6.99 -14.23
N GLU A 30 24.71 8.25 -14.62
CA GLU A 30 23.77 9.36 -14.46
C GLU A 30 22.47 9.12 -15.22
N THR A 31 22.55 8.59 -16.45
CA THR A 31 21.39 8.33 -17.29
C THR A 31 20.45 7.32 -16.64
N TRP A 32 20.98 6.22 -16.10
CA TRP A 32 20.18 5.20 -15.42
C TRP A 32 19.63 5.68 -14.07
N SER A 33 20.39 6.49 -13.33
CA SER A 33 19.92 7.08 -12.08
C SER A 33 18.67 7.92 -12.33
N PHE A 34 18.68 8.77 -13.37
CA PHE A 34 17.53 9.58 -13.73
C PHE A 34 16.30 8.74 -14.10
N THR A 35 16.46 7.66 -14.88
CA THR A 35 15.33 6.78 -15.24
C THR A 35 14.71 6.13 -14.02
N PHE A 36 15.52 5.61 -13.10
CA PHE A 36 15.02 5.01 -11.86
C PHE A 36 14.37 6.04 -10.95
N MET A 37 14.93 7.24 -10.84
CA MET A 37 14.35 8.35 -10.07
C MET A 37 12.95 8.69 -10.58
N LEU A 38 12.79 8.83 -11.90
CA LEU A 38 11.50 9.10 -12.54
C LEU A 38 10.50 7.95 -12.31
N PHE A 39 10.95 6.71 -12.47
CA PHE A 39 10.12 5.52 -12.23
C PHE A 39 9.60 5.46 -10.79
N PHE A 40 10.48 5.62 -9.80
CA PHE A 40 10.08 5.61 -8.39
C PHE A 40 9.22 6.82 -8.01
N ALA A 41 9.42 7.99 -8.62
CA ALA A 41 8.56 9.15 -8.42
C ALA A 41 7.12 8.89 -8.91
N ILE A 42 6.96 8.29 -10.10
CA ILE A 42 5.64 7.90 -10.62
C ILE A 42 5.00 6.84 -9.71
N MET A 43 5.79 5.85 -9.27
CA MET A 43 5.32 4.80 -8.36
C MET A 43 4.86 5.36 -7.01
N PHE A 44 5.58 6.35 -6.48
CA PHE A 44 5.23 7.06 -5.25
C PHE A 44 3.90 7.80 -5.39
N VAL A 45 3.72 8.58 -6.47
CA VAL A 45 2.46 9.29 -6.75
C VAL A 45 1.30 8.31 -6.93
N ALA A 46 1.50 7.20 -7.63
CA ALA A 46 0.49 6.16 -7.76
C ALA A 46 0.09 5.56 -6.40
N SER A 47 1.06 5.33 -5.51
CA SER A 47 0.80 4.86 -4.15
C SER A 47 -0.04 5.85 -3.34
N MET A 48 0.26 7.15 -3.44
CA MET A 48 -0.48 8.21 -2.75
C MET A 48 -1.93 8.27 -3.23
N ILE A 49 -2.16 8.18 -4.53
CA ILE A 49 -3.52 8.14 -5.10
C ILE A 49 -4.26 6.89 -4.60
N SER A 50 -3.60 5.73 -4.56
CA SER A 50 -4.20 4.48 -4.06
C SER A 50 -4.60 4.58 -2.58
N MET A 51 -3.78 5.23 -1.74
CA MET A 51 -4.13 5.49 -0.33
C MET A 51 -5.24 6.54 -0.18
N THR A 52 -5.28 7.54 -1.06
CA THR A 52 -6.27 8.63 -0.97
C THR A 52 -7.67 8.17 -1.40
N LYS A 53 -7.76 7.11 -2.22
CA LYS A 53 -9.01 6.39 -2.51
C LYS A 53 -9.44 5.44 -1.38
N ALA A 54 -8.91 5.63 -0.17
CA ALA A 54 -9.36 4.91 1.00
C ALA A 54 -10.89 4.99 1.14
N PRO A 55 -11.52 3.88 1.52
CA PRO A 55 -12.86 3.58 1.09
C PRO A 55 -13.85 4.30 2.00
N PHE A 56 -14.40 5.42 1.54
CA PHE A 56 -15.62 5.97 2.14
C PHE A 56 -16.84 5.04 1.97
N LYS A 57 -16.66 3.83 1.42
CA LYS A 57 -17.73 2.84 1.22
C LYS A 57 -17.44 1.40 1.70
N GLU A 58 -16.20 0.99 2.00
CA GLU A 58 -15.94 -0.43 2.35
C GLU A 58 -16.42 -0.79 3.76
N LYS A 59 -16.45 0.16 4.69
CA LYS A 59 -16.99 -0.09 6.04
C LYS A 59 -18.49 -0.37 5.98
N GLU A 60 -19.22 0.37 5.16
CA GLU A 60 -20.68 0.23 5.00
C GLU A 60 -21.06 -1.14 4.41
N TYR A 61 -20.29 -1.68 3.45
CA TYR A 61 -20.54 -3.01 2.87
C TYR A 61 -20.13 -4.19 3.78
N GLN A 62 -19.04 -4.06 4.56
CA GLN A 62 -18.67 -5.09 5.55
C GLN A 62 -19.72 -5.19 6.66
N ASP A 63 -20.29 -4.06 7.08
CA ASP A 63 -21.35 -4.02 8.10
C ASP A 63 -22.67 -4.63 7.57
N GLU A 64 -23.00 -4.47 6.28
CA GLU A 64 -24.16 -5.14 5.65
C GLU A 64 -23.97 -6.67 5.49
N LEU A 65 -22.75 -7.14 5.19
CA LEU A 65 -22.48 -8.58 5.01
C LEU A 65 -22.27 -9.34 6.33
N ALA A 66 -22.01 -8.63 7.44
CA ALA A 66 -21.86 -9.21 8.78
C ALA A 66 -23.19 -9.63 9.43
N ILE A 67 -24.34 -9.26 8.84
CA ILE A 67 -25.68 -9.56 9.38
C ILE A 67 -25.99 -11.08 9.36
N HIS A 68 -25.17 -11.90 8.67
CA HIS A 68 -25.35 -13.37 8.62
C HIS A 68 -24.46 -14.19 9.57
N GLU A 69 -23.57 -13.58 10.38
CA GLU A 69 -22.83 -14.34 11.40
C GLU A 69 -23.67 -14.48 12.67
N LYS A 70 -24.45 -15.56 12.75
CA LYS A 70 -25.25 -15.89 13.94
C LYS A 70 -24.33 -16.01 15.18
N PRO A 71 -24.64 -15.35 16.30
CA PRO A 71 -23.89 -15.52 17.53
C PRO A 71 -24.11 -16.94 18.08
N SER A 72 -23.05 -17.76 18.06
CA SER A 72 -23.04 -19.06 18.74
C SER A 72 -22.98 -18.83 20.25
N TYR A 73 -24.13 -18.86 20.90
CA TYR A 73 -24.24 -18.77 22.36
C TYR A 73 -23.67 -20.05 23.01
N LYS A 74 -22.42 -19.98 23.49
CA LYS A 74 -21.84 -21.01 24.36
C LYS A 74 -22.50 -20.93 25.74
N LYS A 75 -23.39 -21.88 26.00
CA LYS A 75 -23.97 -22.16 27.33
C LYS A 75 -22.85 -22.67 28.25
N LYS A 76 -22.39 -21.85 29.20
CA LYS A 76 -21.59 -22.31 30.34
C LYS A 76 -22.45 -23.22 31.22
N LYS A 77 -22.00 -24.45 31.43
CA LYS A 77 -22.28 -25.28 32.60
C LYS A 77 -20.96 -25.76 33.15
#